data_AF-A0AA42XKF9-F1
#
_entry.id   AF-A0AA42XKF9-F1
#
_cell.length_a   1.000
_cell.length_b   1.000
_cell.length_c   1.000
_cell.angle_alpha   90.00
_cell.angle_beta   90.00
_cell.angle_gamma   90.00
#
_symmetry.space_group_name_H-M   'P 1'
#
loop_
_entity.id
_entity.type
_entity.pdbx_description
1 polymer ?
#
loop_
_entity_poly.entity_id
_entity_poly.type
_entity_poly.pdbx_seq_one_letter_code
_entity_poly.pdbx_strand_id
1 'polypeptide(L)' 'MSTLNIPDIKKHSDVIASCGTKVGTVDHLEGDNQLKLTRDENDQHHLIPTGWIG' A
#
# COMPACT_ATOMS: atom_id res chain seq x y z
N MET A 1 8.16 -9.78 -13.85
CA MET A 1 8.43 -9.83 -12.39
C MET A 1 8.84 -8.44 -11.99
N SER A 2 7.87 -7.60 -11.62
CA SER A 2 8.18 -6.23 -11.23
C SER A 2 8.78 -6.30 -9.83
N THR A 3 10.10 -6.16 -9.74
CA THR A 3 10.81 -5.97 -8.48
C THR A 3 10.36 -4.64 -7.88
N LEU A 4 9.27 -4.66 -7.12
CA LEU A 4 8.88 -3.51 -6.33
C LEU A 4 9.92 -3.35 -5.22
N ASN A 5 10.75 -2.32 -5.36
CA ASN A 5 11.68 -1.95 -4.31
C ASN A 5 10.88 -1.34 -3.16
N ILE A 6 10.69 -2.12 -2.09
CA ILE A 6 10.13 -1.68 -0.81
C ILE A 6 10.70 -0.32 -0.34
N PRO A 7 12.02 -0.01 -0.46
CA PRO A 7 12.52 1.32 -0.09
C PRO A 7 12.04 2.46 -1.01
N ASP A 8 11.53 2.17 -2.20
CA ASP A 8 10.94 3.17 -3.12
C ASP A 8 9.50 3.50 -2.75
N ILE A 9 8.85 2.67 -1.92
CA ILE A 9 7.53 2.93 -1.39
C ILE A 9 7.63 4.07 -0.38
N LYS A 10 7.42 5.29 -0.87
CA LYS A 10 7.41 6.48 -0.03
C LYS A 10 6.15 6.49 0.82
N LYS A 11 6.31 6.94 2.06
CA LYS A 11 5.18 7.39 2.89
C LYS A 11 4.42 8.45 2.07
N HIS A 12 3.10 8.41 2.12
CA HIS A 12 2.20 9.22 1.30
C HIS A 12 2.01 8.82 -0.19
N SER A 13 2.51 7.67 -0.66
CA SER A 13 2.21 7.21 -2.02
C SER A 13 0.75 6.79 -2.20
N ASP A 14 0.13 7.15 -3.32
CA ASP A 14 -1.20 6.65 -3.66
C ASP A 14 -1.14 5.18 -4.05
N VAL A 15 -1.98 4.35 -3.42
CA VAL A 15 -2.14 2.94 -3.78
C VAL A 15 -3.36 2.81 -4.66
N ILE A 16 -3.11 2.42 -5.91
CA ILE A 16 -4.13 2.22 -6.93
C ILE A 16 -4.35 0.72 -7.11
N ALA A 17 -5.60 0.28 -7.02
CA ALA A 17 -5.98 -1.10 -7.31
C ALA A 17 -5.76 -1.41 -8.80
N SER A 18 -5.70 -2.70 -9.14
CA SER A 18 -5.70 -3.14 -10.54
C SER A 18 -6.93 -2.67 -11.33
N CYS A 19 -8.02 -2.27 -10.66
CA CYS A 19 -9.22 -1.70 -11.28
C CYS A 19 -9.04 -0.22 -11.68
N GLY A 20 -7.94 0.43 -11.26
CA GLY A 20 -7.70 1.86 -11.47
C GLY A 20 -8.23 2.77 -10.35
N THR A 21 -8.89 2.20 -9.34
CA THR A 21 -9.42 2.96 -8.20
C THR A 21 -8.35 3.19 -7.14
N LYS A 22 -8.28 4.41 -6.60
CA LYS A 22 -7.46 4.70 -5.42
C LYS A 22 -8.03 3.96 -4.21
N VAL A 23 -7.22 3.07 -3.63
CA VAL A 23 -7.55 2.28 -2.43
C VAL A 23 -7.17 3.03 -1.16
N GLY A 24 -6.22 3.95 -1.27
CA GLY A 24 -5.77 4.77 -0.15
C GLY A 24 -4.37 5.31 -0.39
N THR A 25 -3.78 5.82 0.68
CA THR A 25 -2.42 6.35 0.66
C THR A 25 -1.56 5.49 1.59
N VAL A 26 -0.30 5.24 1.24
CA VAL A 26 0.63 4.54 2.12
C VAL A 26 0.88 5.37 3.37
N ASP A 27 0.54 4.83 4.54
CA ASP A 27 0.85 5.44 5.83
C ASP A 27 2.26 5.03 6.27
N HIS A 28 2.48 3.72 6.45
CA HIS A 28 3.78 3.15 6.77
C HIS A 28 3.87 1.66 6.40
N LEU A 29 5.09 1.12 6.41
CA LEU A 29 5.33 -0.32 6.34
C LEU A 29 5.24 -0.90 7.74
N GLU A 30 4.26 -1.77 7.97
CA GLU A 30 4.03 -2.46 9.24
C GLU A 30 4.84 -3.78 9.23
N GLY A 31 6.00 -3.77 9.89
CA GLY A 31 6.99 -4.84 9.80
C GLY A 31 7.73 -4.83 8.45
N ASP A 32 8.26 -5.99 8.05
CA ASP A 32 9.10 -6.13 6.84
C ASP A 32 8.30 -6.43 5.56
N ASN A 33 7.03 -6.83 5.68
CA ASN A 33 6.27 -7.40 4.56
C ASN A 33 4.85 -6.86 4.37
N GLN A 34 4.37 -5.93 5.21
CA GLN A 34 3.02 -5.40 5.09
C GLN A 34 3.03 -3.89 4.90
N LEU A 35 2.25 -3.42 3.94
CA LEU A 35 1.94 -2.01 3.73
C LEU A 35 0.70 -1.65 4.53
N LYS A 36 0.80 -0.68 5.41
CA LYS A 36 -0.35 -0.06 6.04
C LYS A 36 -0.78 1.15 5.23
N LEU A 37 -2.04 1.17 4.86
CA LEU A 37 -2.68 2.31 4.21
C LEU A 37 -3.37 3.19 5.25
N THR A 38 -3.47 4.47 4.93
CA THR A 38 -4.28 5.44 5.65
C THR A 38 -5.74 5.02 5.66
N ARG A 39 -6.47 5.40 6.70
CA ARG A 39 -7.90 5.14 6.82
C ARG A 39 -8.65 5.60 5.57
N ASP A 40 -9.50 4.69 5.09
CA ASP A 40 -10.45 4.96 4.03
C ASP A 40 -11.68 5.72 4.58
N GLU A 41 -12.62 6.10 3.71
CA GLU A 41 -13.92 6.71 4.03
C GLU A 41 -14.78 5.90 5.03
N ASN A 42 -14.42 4.64 5.27
CA ASN A 42 -15.03 3.75 6.26
C ASN A 42 -14.27 3.69 7.61
N ASP A 43 -13.26 4.55 7.84
CA ASP A 43 -12.35 4.56 9.01
C ASP A 43 -11.52 3.26 9.21
N GLN A 44 -11.46 2.40 8.18
CA GLN A 44 -10.73 1.14 8.21
C GLN A 44 -9.30 1.31 7.69
N HIS A 45 -8.34 0.68 8.38
CA HIS A 45 -6.96 0.56 7.89
C HIS A 45 -6.86 -0.65 6.97
N HIS A 46 -6.47 -0.43 5.72
CA HIS A 46 -6.12 -1.52 4.82
C HIS A 46 -4.67 -1.93 5.03
N LEU A 47 -4.44 -3.23 5.22
CA LEU A 47 -3.11 -3.84 5.29
C LEU A 47 -2.90 -4.66 4.03
N ILE A 48 -1.95 -4.26 3.19
CA ILE A 48 -1.63 -4.92 1.93
C ILE A 48 -0.29 -5.65 2.07
N PRO A 49 -0.24 -6.97 1.90
CA PRO A 49 1.03 -7.68 1.83
C PRO A 49 1.86 -7.16 0.66
N THR A 50 3.13 -6.83 0.90
CA THR A 50 4.09 -6.45 -0.16
C THR A 50 4.23 -7.52 -1.24
N GLY A 51 3.95 -8.79 -0.91
CA GLY A 51 3.92 -9.90 -1.88
C GLY A 51 2.76 -9.84 -2.88
N TRP A 52 1.76 -8.97 -2.69
CA TRP A 52 0.68 -8.75 -3.67
C TRP A 52 1.03 -7.70 -4.72
N ILE A 53 2.10 -6.95 -4.49
CA ILE A 53 2.55 -5.92 -5.41
C ILE A 53 3.54 -6.59 -6.39
N GLY A 54 3.20 -6.63 -7.68
CA GLY A 54 3.91 -7.41 -8.70
C GLY A 54 3.95 -6.80 -10.07
#